data_AF-A0A8S3W1P5-F1
#
_entry.id   AF-A0A8S3W1P5-F1
#
_cell.length_a   1.000
_cell.length_b   1.000
_cell.length_c   1.000
_cell.angle_alpha   90.00
_cell.angle_beta   90.00
_cell.angle_gamma   90.00
#
_symmetry.space_group_name_H-M   'P 1'
#
loop_
_entity.id
_entity.type
_entity.pdbx_description
1 polymer ?
#
loop_
_entity_poly.entity_id
_entity_poly.type
_entity_poly.pdbx_seq_one_letter_code
_entity_poly.pdbx_strand_id
1 'polypeptide(L)'
;MVTFGPDEVELVDKSPCAGIRADLKMCLLSSSCCKKEKKTPRECLKDGLVPDECLQLRQSFFECKRSLLDNRRRFRGHKGY
;
A
#
# COMPACT_ATOMS: atom_id res chain seq x y z
N MET A 1 10.08 12.41 14.17
CA MET A 1 11.05 11.74 15.06
C MET A 1 10.57 10.31 15.22
N VAL A 2 11.40 9.32 14.87
CA VAL A 2 11.06 7.90 14.94
C VAL A 2 11.52 7.37 16.30
N THR A 3 10.61 6.81 17.08
CA THR A 3 10.92 6.09 18.31
C THR A 3 11.25 4.64 17.97
N PHE A 4 12.47 4.21 18.33
CA PHE A 4 12.91 2.81 18.25
C PHE A 4 12.34 2.05 19.46
N GLY A 5 11.32 1.22 19.23
CA GLY A 5 10.79 0.22 20.18
C GLY A 5 10.50 -1.08 19.43
N PRO A 6 10.87 -2.26 19.95
CA PRO A 6 10.98 -3.49 19.16
C PRO A 6 9.66 -4.21 18.80
N ASP A 7 8.48 -3.84 19.35
CA ASP A 7 7.27 -4.68 19.21
C ASP A 7 5.96 -3.99 18.78
N GLU A 8 5.94 -2.70 18.42
CA GLU A 8 4.74 -2.07 17.86
C GLU A 8 5.08 -1.20 16.65
N VAL A 9 5.05 -1.81 15.45
CA VAL A 9 5.07 -1.06 14.19
C VAL A 9 3.67 -0.50 13.95
N GLU A 10 3.24 0.45 14.78
CA GLU A 10 1.98 1.16 14.52
C GLU A 10 2.15 2.05 13.29
N LEU A 11 1.31 1.83 12.28
CA LEU A 11 1.24 2.69 11.12
C LEU A 11 0.73 4.07 11.54
N VAL A 12 1.56 5.10 11.31
CA VAL A 12 1.19 6.51 11.54
C VAL A 12 -0.10 6.87 10.78
N ASP A 13 -0.30 6.25 9.61
CA ASP A 13 -1.53 6.38 8.84
C ASP A 13 -2.66 5.55 9.49
N LYS A 14 -3.66 6.19 10.10
CA LYS A 14 -4.89 5.52 10.62
C LYS A 14 -6.04 5.47 9.60
N SER A 15 -5.73 5.67 8.32
CA SER A 15 -6.75 5.68 7.26
C SER A 15 -7.31 4.28 7.03
N PRO A 16 -8.57 4.13 6.57
CA PRO A 16 -9.21 2.83 6.34
C PRO A 16 -8.51 1.92 5.30
N CYS A 17 -7.53 2.43 4.55
CA CYS A 17 -6.70 1.66 3.63
C CYS A 17 -5.20 1.65 4.03
N ALA A 18 -4.90 1.92 5.30
CA ALA A 18 -3.54 2.05 5.78
C ALA A 18 -2.78 0.72 5.77
N GLY A 19 -3.43 -0.39 6.12
CA GLY A 19 -2.82 -1.74 6.08
C GLY A 19 -2.28 -2.06 4.68
N ILE A 20 -3.16 -2.06 3.67
CA ILE A 20 -2.77 -2.31 2.27
C ILE A 20 -1.69 -1.33 1.79
N ARG A 21 -1.73 -0.06 2.24
CA ARG A 21 -0.68 0.91 1.91
C ARG A 21 0.68 0.48 2.49
N ALA A 22 0.71 -0.05 3.71
CA ALA A 22 1.92 -0.54 4.34
C ALA A 22 2.48 -1.74 3.58
N ASP A 23 1.64 -2.71 3.25
CA ASP A 23 2.07 -3.91 2.52
C ASP A 23 2.58 -3.56 1.12
N LEU A 24 1.88 -2.67 0.42
CA LEU A 24 2.32 -2.18 -0.87
C LEU A 24 3.68 -1.48 -0.77
N LYS A 25 3.91 -0.69 0.29
CA LYS A 25 5.18 -0.01 0.54
C LYS A 25 6.28 -1.03 0.86
N MET A 26 6.01 -2.03 1.69
CA MET A 26 6.96 -3.10 2.02
C MET A 26 7.32 -3.91 0.77
N CYS A 27 6.34 -4.26 -0.05
CA CYS A 27 6.52 -4.97 -1.32
C CYS A 27 7.38 -4.16 -2.31
N LEU A 28 7.12 -2.86 -2.44
CA LEU A 28 7.92 -1.99 -3.30
C LEU A 28 9.36 -1.83 -2.78
N LEU A 29 9.55 -1.70 -1.47
CA LEU A 29 10.88 -1.63 -0.86
C LEU A 29 11.66 -2.95 -0.99
N SER A 30 10.97 -4.09 -1.00
CA SER A 30 11.61 -5.40 -1.20
C SER A 30 12.00 -5.64 -2.67
N SER A 31 11.27 -5.04 -3.61
CA SER A 31 11.45 -5.18 -5.06
C SER A 31 12.81 -4.69 -5.58
N SER A 32 13.24 -5.29 -6.69
CA SER A 32 14.49 -4.94 -7.37
C SER A 32 14.51 -3.51 -7.89
N CYS A 33 13.36 -2.94 -8.28
CA CYS A 33 13.30 -1.58 -8.83
C CYS A 33 13.72 -0.52 -7.80
N CYS A 34 13.22 -0.59 -6.56
CA CYS A 34 13.63 0.35 -5.52
C CYS A 34 15.05 0.06 -5.01
N LYS A 35 15.45 -1.21 -4.91
CA LYS A 35 16.79 -1.59 -4.39
C LYS A 35 17.93 -1.36 -5.38
N LYS A 36 17.74 -1.72 -6.65
CA LYS A 36 18.80 -1.68 -7.67
C LYS A 36 18.82 -0.36 -8.41
N GLU A 37 17.67 0.10 -8.90
CA GLU A 37 17.60 1.31 -9.73
C GLU A 37 17.51 2.59 -8.90
N LYS A 38 17.30 2.49 -7.58
CA LYS A 38 17.07 3.62 -6.65
C LYS A 38 15.98 4.58 -7.13
N LYS A 39 15.06 4.10 -7.97
CA LYS A 39 13.91 4.86 -8.45
C LYS A 39 12.88 5.01 -7.34
N THR A 40 12.03 6.03 -7.47
CA THR A 40 10.92 6.18 -6.54
C THR A 40 9.90 5.05 -6.74
N PRO A 41 9.21 4.59 -5.68
CA PRO A 41 8.19 3.55 -5.83
C PRO A 41 7.10 3.90 -6.85
N ARG A 42 6.83 5.20 -7.06
CA ARG A 42 5.89 5.69 -8.08
C ARG A 42 6.39 5.48 -9.51
N GLU A 43 7.70 5.63 -9.74
CA GLU A 43 8.31 5.36 -11.04
C GLU A 43 8.37 3.85 -11.30
N CYS A 44 8.71 3.05 -10.30
CA CYS A 44 8.66 1.59 -10.39
C CYS A 44 7.26 1.08 -10.79
N LEU A 45 6.21 1.67 -10.21
CA LEU A 45 4.83 1.35 -10.56
C LEU A 45 4.40 1.83 -11.96
N LYS A 46 5.08 2.81 -12.55
CA LYS A 46 4.83 3.27 -13.92
C LYS A 46 5.55 2.39 -14.94
N ASP A 47 6.79 2.02 -14.63
CA ASP A 47 7.64 1.22 -15.52
C ASP A 47 7.20 -0.26 -15.58
N GLY A 48 6.39 -0.71 -14.60
CA GLY A 48 5.88 -2.09 -14.57
C GLY A 48 6.93 -3.13 -14.18
N LEU A 49 8.11 -2.70 -13.72
CA LEU A 49 9.24 -3.56 -13.32
C LEU A 49 9.07 -4.14 -11.90
N VAL A 50 7.84 -4.37 -11.47
CA VAL A 50 7.50 -4.77 -10.10
C VAL A 50 6.89 -6.18 -10.12
N PRO A 51 7.20 -7.04 -9.14
CA PRO A 51 6.57 -8.36 -9.02
C PRO A 51 5.04 -8.32 -9.04
N ASP A 52 4.43 -9.39 -9.55
CA ASP A 52 2.97 -9.54 -9.65
C ASP A 52 2.28 -9.39 -8.28
N GLU A 53 2.92 -9.83 -7.20
CA GLU A 53 2.42 -9.67 -5.83
C GLU A 53 2.17 -8.18 -5.49
N CYS A 54 3.10 -7.29 -5.84
CA CYS A 54 2.91 -5.87 -5.58
C CYS A 54 1.86 -5.24 -6.51
N LEU A 55 1.69 -5.79 -7.73
CA LEU A 55 0.62 -5.36 -8.64
C LEU A 55 -0.76 -5.74 -8.09
N GLN A 56 -0.89 -6.93 -7.50
CA GLN A 56 -2.11 -7.35 -6.79
C GLN A 56 -2.39 -6.41 -5.60
N LEU A 57 -1.40 -6.12 -4.76
CA LEU A 57 -1.53 -5.17 -3.65
C LEU A 57 -1.92 -3.76 -4.14
N ARG A 58 -1.38 -3.31 -5.28
CA ARG A 58 -1.76 -2.03 -5.90
C ARG A 58 -3.24 -2.05 -6.31
N GLN A 59 -3.71 -3.15 -6.88
CA GLN A 59 -5.12 -3.29 -7.26
C GLN A 59 -6.03 -3.30 -6.03
N SER A 60 -5.67 -4.04 -4.97
CA SER A 60 -6.38 -4.03 -3.69
C SER A 60 -6.42 -2.64 -3.06
N PHE A 61 -5.32 -1.89 -3.13
CA PHE A 61 -5.26 -0.51 -2.62
C PHE A 61 -6.19 0.42 -3.41
N PHE A 62 -6.23 0.26 -4.74
CA PHE A 62 -7.14 1.01 -5.60
C PHE A 62 -8.60 0.67 -5.32
N GLU A 63 -8.92 -0.61 -5.13
CA GLU A 63 -10.26 -1.06 -4.74
C GLU A 63 -10.67 -0.52 -3.38
N CYS A 64 -9.77 -0.53 -2.40
CA CYS A 64 -10.03 0.02 -1.07
C CYS A 64 -10.38 1.50 -1.16
N LYS A 65 -9.55 2.30 -1.85
CA LYS A 65 -9.85 3.72 -2.09
C LYS A 65 -11.15 3.95 -2.86
N ARG A 66 -11.41 3.13 -3.88
CA ARG A 66 -12.67 3.20 -4.65
C ARG A 66 -13.87 2.90 -3.75
N SER A 67 -13.74 1.96 -2.82
CA SER A 67 -14.79 1.63 -1.86
C SER A 67 -15.09 2.74 -0.85
N LEU A 68 -14.14 3.66 -0.60
CA LEU A 68 -14.37 4.86 0.21
C LEU A 68 -15.21 5.91 -0.53
N LEU A 69 -15.05 6.00 -1.85
CA LEU A 69 -15.81 6.93 -2.71
C LEU A 69 -17.16 6.36 -3.15
N ASP A 70 -17.35 5.04 -3.08
CA ASP A 70 -18.58 4.39 -3.50
C ASP A 70 -19.71 4.60 -2.46
N ASN A 71 -20.59 5.55 -2.74
CA ASN A 71 -21.74 5.88 -1.91
C ASN A 71 -22.68 4.68 -1.66
N ARG A 72 -22.70 3.67 -2.55
CA ARG A 72 -23.53 2.47 -2.38
C ARG A 72 -23.05 1.59 -1.22
N ARG A 73 -21.78 1.71 -0.82
CA ARG A 73 -21.17 0.93 0.25
C ARG A 73 -21.24 1.60 1.62
N ARG A 74 -21.73 2.85 1.73
CA ARG A 74 -21.88 3.56 3.00
C ARG A 74 -22.66 2.77 4.05
N PHE A 75 -23.74 2.09 3.63
CA PHE A 75 -24.58 1.30 4.54
C PHE A 75 -24.02 -0.10 4.83
N ARG A 76 -23.12 -0.61 4.01
CA ARG A 76 -22.58 -1.99 4.10
C ARG A 76 -21.20 -2.05 4.74
N GLY A 77 -20.59 -0.90 5.01
CA GLY A 77 -19.20 -0.80 5.44
C GLY A 77 -18.20 -0.85 4.29
N HIS A 78 -17.01 -0.35 4.55
CA HIS A 78 -15.90 -0.41 3.59
C HIS A 78 -15.33 -1.83 3.50
N LYS A 79 -14.70 -2.16 2.37
CA LYS A 79 -14.00 -3.44 2.19
C LYS A 79 -12.76 -3.37 3.09
N GLY A 80 -12.83 -3.98 4.27
CA GLY A 80 -11.76 -3.97 5.26
C GLY A 80 -10.56 -4.80 4.79
N TYR A 81 -9.37 -4.32 5.18
CA TYR A 81 -8.11 -5.05 5.17
C TYR A 81 -7.50 -4.90 6.56
#